data_AF-A0A1J3HD95-F1
#
_entry.id   AF-A0A1J3HD95-F1
#
_cell.length_a   1.000
_cell.length_b   1.000
_cell.length_c   1.000
_cell.angle_alpha   90.00
_cell.angle_beta   90.00
_cell.angle_gamma   90.00
#
_symmetry.space_group_name_H-M   'P 1'
#
loop_
_entity.id
_entity.type
_entity.pdbx_description
1 polymer ?
#
loop_
_entity_poly.entity_id
_entity_poly.type
_entity_poly.pdbx_seq_one_letter_code
_entity_poly.pdbx_strand_id
1 'polypeptide(L)' 'DTKIAGYDIPKGTTVNVNAWAVSRDEKEWGPNPDEFRPERFFEKDVDYKGTDYEFIPFGSGRRMCPGMRLGTAMLE' A
#
# COMPACT_ATOMS: atom_id res chain seq x y z
N ASP A 1 -12.23 -5.39 21.55
CA ASP A 1 -11.03 -4.55 21.68
C ASP A 1 -9.83 -5.30 21.13
N THR A 2 -8.78 -4.57 20.74
CA THR A 2 -7.50 -5.15 20.31
C THR A 2 -6.34 -4.21 20.64
N LYS A 3 -5.09 -4.65 20.45
CA LYS A 3 -3.89 -3.83 20.64
C LYS A 3 -3.05 -3.82 19.37
N ILE A 4 -2.60 -2.64 18.94
CA ILE A 4 -1.69 -2.46 17.79
C ILE A 4 -0.56 -1.52 18.21
N ALA A 5 0.69 -1.93 17.99
CA ALA A 5 1.89 -1.16 18.35
C ALA A 5 1.88 -0.65 19.81
N GLY A 6 1.30 -1.41 20.73
CA GLY A 6 1.16 -1.04 22.15
C GLY A 6 -0.08 -0.20 22.50
N TYR A 7 -0.83 0.29 21.51
CA TYR A 7 -2.03 1.10 21.71
C TYR A 7 -3.30 0.24 21.75
N ASP A 8 -4.21 0.55 22.67
CA ASP A 8 -5.55 -0.04 22.72
C ASP A 8 -6.46 0.53 21.63
N ILE A 9 -7.08 -0.35 20.87
CA ILE A 9 -8.10 -0.01 19.87
C ILE A 9 -9.44 -0.58 20.33
N PRO A 10 -10.35 0.28 20.85
CA PRO A 10 -11.68 -0.12 21.27
C PRO A 10 -12.50 -0.71 20.13
N LYS A 11 -13.41 -1.64 20.45
CA LYS A 11 -14.39 -2.17 19.50
C LYS A 11 -15.22 -1.03 18.89
N GLY A 12 -15.40 -1.07 17.56
CA GLY A 12 -16.13 -0.04 16.82
C GLY A 12 -15.27 1.12 16.31
N THR A 13 -13.98 1.15 16.66
CA THR A 13 -13.03 2.14 16.11
C THR A 13 -12.91 1.96 14.60
N THR A 14 -13.06 3.06 13.87
CA THR A 14 -12.75 3.10 12.44
C THR A 14 -11.24 3.28 12.28
N VAL A 15 -10.60 2.34 11.59
CA VAL A 15 -9.15 2.39 11.29
C VAL A 15 -8.99 2.61 9.79
N ASN A 16 -8.21 3.61 9.42
CA ASN A 16 -7.91 3.93 8.03
C ASN A 16 -6.44 3.65 7.74
N VAL A 17 -6.18 2.89 6.68
CA VAL A 17 -4.84 2.72 6.13
C VAL A 17 -4.59 3.84 5.13
N ASN A 18 -3.65 4.74 5.44
CA ASN A 18 -3.32 5.86 4.57
C ASN A 18 -2.35 5.41 3.46
N ALA A 19 -2.86 4.69 2.47
CA ALA A 19 -2.07 4.20 1.34
C ALA A 19 -1.35 5.32 0.58
N TRP A 20 -1.94 6.52 0.50
CA TRP A 20 -1.32 7.69 -0.14
C TRP A 20 -0.01 8.10 0.54
N ALA A 21 0.00 8.13 1.88
CA ALA A 21 1.18 8.47 2.66
C ALA A 21 2.24 7.35 2.59
N VAL A 22 1.82 6.09 2.66
CA VAL A 22 2.72 4.93 2.57
C VAL A 22 3.44 4.90 1.21
N SER A 23 2.72 5.13 0.11
CA SER A 23 3.33 5.22 -1.22
C SER A 23 4.17 6.48 -1.45
N ARG A 24 4.34 7.33 -0.43
CA ARG A 24 5.17 8.54 -0.43
C ARG A 24 6.19 8.59 0.70
N ASP A 25 6.36 7.50 1.46
CA ASP A 25 7.33 7.46 2.54
C ASP A 25 8.75 7.35 1.96
N GLU A 26 9.60 8.34 2.26
CA GLU A 26 11.01 8.35 1.85
C GLU A 26 11.79 7.14 2.37
N LYS A 27 11.36 6.54 3.50
CA LYS A 27 12.00 5.35 4.04
C LYS A 27 11.80 4.13 3.14
N GLU A 28 10.64 4.04 2.50
CA GLU A 28 10.28 2.91 1.65
C GLU A 28 10.62 3.15 0.19
N TRP A 29 10.52 4.40 -0.27
CA TRP A 29 10.67 4.78 -1.66
C TRP A 29 11.95 5.55 -1.96
N GLY A 30 12.75 5.92 -0.96
CA GLY A 30 13.97 6.73 -1.14
C GLY A 30 13.66 8.21 -1.35
N PRO A 31 14.68 9.03 -1.70
CA PRO A 31 14.48 10.47 -1.88
C PRO A 31 13.52 10.79 -3.03
N ASN A 32 12.86 11.94 -2.93
CA ASN A 32 11.89 12.48 -3.90
C ASN A 32 10.72 11.53 -4.23
N PRO A 33 9.98 11.00 -3.25
CA PRO A 33 8.90 10.04 -3.49
C PRO A 33 7.70 10.64 -4.25
N ASP A 34 7.61 11.96 -4.33
CA ASP A 34 6.62 12.68 -5.14
C ASP A 34 7.01 12.80 -6.63
N GLU A 35 8.24 12.44 -6.99
CA GLU A 35 8.71 12.43 -8.38
C GLU A 35 8.16 11.21 -9.12
N PHE A 36 7.64 11.43 -10.33
CA PHE A 36 7.29 10.35 -11.25
C PHE A 36 8.57 9.70 -11.79
N ARG A 37 9.01 8.61 -11.15
CA ARG A 37 10.21 7.83 -11.50
C ARG A 37 9.89 6.33 -11.63
N PRO A 38 9.40 5.86 -12.79
CA PRO A 38 9.08 4.44 -13.02
C PRO A 38 10.26 3.50 -12.77
N GLU A 39 11.50 3.99 -12.90
CA GLU A 39 12.73 3.24 -12.69
C GLU A 39 12.81 2.59 -11.29
N ARG A 40 12.12 3.16 -10.29
CA ARG A 40 12.01 2.59 -8.93
C ARG A 40 11.49 1.15 -8.94
N PHE A 41 10.60 0.81 -9.87
CA PHE A 41 10.02 -0.55 -9.97
C PHE A 41 10.96 -1.55 -10.66
N PHE A 42 12.05 -1.09 -11.29
CA PHE A 42 13.14 -1.96 -11.75
C PHE A 42 14.26 -2.09 -10.70
N GLU A 43 14.41 -1.08 -9.83
CA GLU A 43 15.40 -1.03 -8.75
C GLU A 43 14.97 -1.80 -7.50
N LYS A 44 13.66 -1.88 -7.24
CA LYS A 44 13.05 -2.54 -6.09
C LYS A 44 12.14 -3.67 -6.55
N ASP A 45 12.36 -4.87 -6.03
CA ASP A 45 11.47 -6.03 -6.26
C ASP A 45 10.21 -5.86 -5.40
N VAL A 46 9.17 -5.27 -5.99
CA VAL A 46 7.91 -4.94 -5.34
C VAL A 46 6.74 -5.20 -6.30
N ASP A 47 5.65 -5.75 -5.79
CA ASP A 47 4.42 -5.96 -6.54
C ASP A 47 3.19 -5.32 -5.89
N TYR A 48 2.11 -5.19 -6.68
CA TYR A 48 0.84 -4.60 -6.24
C TYR A 48 -0.17 -5.65 -5.76
N LYS A 49 0.25 -6.90 -5.51
CA LYS A 49 -0.63 -8.01 -5.08
C LYS A 49 -0.88 -7.98 -3.58
N GLY A 50 -0.43 -6.93 -2.90
CA GLY A 50 -0.75 -6.57 -1.53
C GLY A 50 -0.09 -7.42 -0.45
N THR A 51 1.04 -8.06 -0.77
CA THR A 51 1.99 -8.58 0.21
C THR A 51 3.11 -7.60 0.52
N ASP A 52 3.40 -6.68 -0.40
CA ASP A 52 4.36 -5.60 -0.20
C ASP A 52 3.63 -4.35 0.30
N TYR A 53 3.74 -4.10 1.61
CA TYR A 53 2.91 -3.10 2.28
C TYR A 53 3.29 -1.66 1.95
N GLU A 54 4.50 -1.42 1.44
CA GLU A 54 4.91 -0.15 0.85
C GLU A 54 4.14 0.22 -0.43
N PHE A 55 3.53 -0.78 -1.10
CA PHE A 55 2.87 -0.64 -2.39
C PHE A 55 1.53 -1.39 -2.47
N ILE A 56 0.49 -0.76 -1.91
CA ILE A 56 -0.86 -1.33 -1.83
C ILE A 56 -1.92 -0.53 -2.62
N PRO A 57 -1.73 -0.24 -3.93
CA PRO A 57 -2.71 0.54 -4.71
C PRO A 57 -4.06 -0.17 -4.85
N PHE A 58 -4.09 -1.50 -4.72
CA PHE A 58 -5.29 -2.33 -4.71
C PHE A 58 -5.68 -2.82 -3.31
N GLY A 59 -5.08 -2.26 -2.25
CA GLY A 59 -5.26 -2.71 -0.87
C GLY A 59 -4.60 -4.06 -0.58
N SER A 60 -4.99 -4.69 0.53
CA SER A 60 -4.41 -5.96 0.99
C SER A 60 -5.42 -6.81 1.77
N GLY A 61 -5.10 -8.09 1.95
CA GLY A 61 -5.81 -9.03 2.81
C GLY A 61 -7.26 -9.27 2.41
N ARG A 62 -8.13 -9.43 3.43
CA ARG A 62 -9.54 -9.87 3.26
C ARG A 62 -10.41 -8.97 2.39
N ARG A 63 -9.98 -7.73 2.13
CA ARG A 63 -10.74 -6.73 1.37
C ARG A 63 -9.91 -6.13 0.23
N MET A 64 -8.89 -6.85 -0.23
CA MET A 64 -8.15 -6.48 -1.43
C MET A 64 -9.11 -6.33 -2.63
N CYS A 65 -8.80 -5.38 -3.51
CA CYS A 65 -9.65 -5.03 -4.63
C CYS A 65 -9.96 -6.26 -5.51
N PRO A 66 -11.24 -6.67 -5.63
CA PRO A 66 -11.60 -7.81 -6.47
C PRO A 66 -11.40 -7.51 -7.97
N GLY A 67 -11.32 -6.23 -8.34
CA GLY A 67 -11.11 -5.76 -9.70
C GLY A 67 -9.64 -5.61 -10.12
N MET A 68 -8.66 -5.98 -9.27
CA MET A 68 -7.24 -5.77 -9.55
C MET A 68 -6.83 -6.34 -10.92
N ARG A 69 -7.21 -7.58 -11.24
CA ARG A 69 -6.86 -8.22 -12.51
C ARG A 69 -7.47 -7.51 -13.71
N LEU A 70 -8.71 -7.05 -13.60
CA LEU A 70 -9.38 -6.29 -14.65
C LEU A 70 -8.69 -4.93 -14.84
N GLY A 71 -8.41 -4.22 -13.75
CA GLY A 71 -7.74 -2.93 -13.78
C GLY A 71 -6.35 -3.00 -14.40
N THR A 72 -5.55 -4.00 -14.03
CA THR A 72 -4.24 -4.23 -14.67
C THR A 72 -4.38 -4.50 -16.16
N ALA A 73 -5.26 -5.41 -16.56
CA ALA A 73 -5.44 -5.78 -17.98
C ALA A 73 -5.98 -4.63 -18.85
N MET A 74 -6.54 -3.57 -18.25
CA MET A 74 -6.97 -2.37 -18.96
C MET A 74 -5.87 -1.31 -19.09
N LEU A 75 -4.81 -1.39 -18.27
CA LEU A 75 -3.68 -0.46 -18.27
C LEU A 75 -2.46 -1.01 -19.03
N GLU A 76 -2.38 -2.34 -19.20
CA GLU A 76 -1.48 -3.02 -20.15
C GLU A 76 -1.93 -2.81 -21.60
#